data_AF-G6FR90-F1
#
_entry.id   AF-G6FR90-F1
#
_cell.length_a   1.000
_cell.length_b   1.000
_cell.length_c   1.000
_cell.angle_alpha   90.00
_cell.angle_beta   90.00
_cell.angle_gamma   90.00
#
_symmetry.space_group_name_H-M   'P 1'
#
loop_
_entity.id
_entity.type
_entity.pdbx_description
1 polymer ?
#
loop_
_entity_poly.entity_id
_entity_poly.type
_entity_poly.pdbx_seq_one_letter_code
_entity_poly.pdbx_strand_id
1 'polypeptide(L)'
;MNASTFSESTDIDYFITNVSSSIVTPEWIVNTYSQRNWVEVFYREAKGWLGLREYQVRDQRSLLRHFILVFCAYTFILWHQRTGGLRRRWANKSLDTFTDAKAAFRTAMSFRFFDWLTLHRDVFAAYKASLGFIWA
;
A
#
# COMPACT_ATOMS: atom_id res chain seq x y z
N MET A 1 -15.50 23.60 8.08
CA MET A 1 -15.57 24.74 9.02
C MET A 1 -16.63 24.42 10.06
N ASN A 2 -16.39 24.78 11.32
CA ASN A 2 -17.34 24.55 12.42
C ASN A 2 -18.49 25.58 12.44
N ALA A 3 -18.43 26.61 11.58
CA ALA A 3 -19.47 27.63 11.41
C ALA A 3 -19.58 28.06 9.94
N SER A 4 -20.68 28.75 9.62
CA SER A 4 -21.02 29.29 8.29
C SER A 4 -20.32 30.61 7.96
N THR A 5 -19.87 31.36 8.97
CA THR A 5 -19.18 32.65 8.78
C THR A 5 -17.87 32.70 9.57
N PHE A 6 -16.92 33.48 9.08
CA PHE A 6 -15.58 33.61 9.68
C PHE A 6 -15.62 34.15 11.11
N SER A 7 -16.50 35.13 11.37
CA SER A 7 -16.67 35.76 12.69
C SER A 7 -17.28 34.84 13.75
N GLU A 8 -17.96 33.77 13.34
CA GLU A 8 -18.61 32.80 14.23
C GLU A 8 -17.74 31.55 14.46
N SER A 9 -16.61 31.44 13.75
CA SER A 9 -15.73 30.27 13.86
C SER A 9 -14.81 30.38 15.06
N THR A 10 -14.88 29.40 15.96
CA THR A 10 -13.98 29.28 17.12
C THR A 10 -12.58 28.77 16.75
N ASP A 11 -12.48 28.02 15.64
CA ASP A 11 -11.22 27.55 15.08
C ASP A 11 -11.11 27.99 13.62
N ILE A 12 -9.97 28.59 13.26
CA ILE A 12 -9.67 29.04 11.89
C ILE A 12 -8.43 28.31 11.41
N ASP A 13 -8.60 27.49 10.37
CA ASP A 13 -7.49 26.82 9.68
C ASP A 13 -6.87 27.76 8.65
N TYR A 14 -5.54 27.90 8.68
CA TYR A 14 -4.79 28.67 7.69
C TYR A 14 -4.03 27.73 6.74
N PHE A 15 -4.20 27.95 5.44
CA PHE A 15 -3.41 27.28 4.41
C PHE A 15 -2.33 28.22 3.88
N ILE A 16 -1.07 27.79 3.95
CA ILE A 16 0.09 28.57 3.51
C ILE A 16 0.79 27.79 2.40
N THR A 17 1.16 28.50 1.33
CA THR A 17 1.86 27.91 0.18
C THR A 17 2.97 28.84 -0.31
N ASN A 18 4.03 28.27 -0.86
CA ASN A 18 5.12 28.99 -1.52
C ASN A 18 4.86 29.20 -3.02
N VAL A 19 3.71 28.78 -3.54
CA VAL A 19 3.33 28.93 -4.95
C VAL A 19 2.87 30.37 -5.23
N SER A 20 3.21 30.88 -6.42
CA SER A 20 2.86 32.23 -6.88
C SER A 20 1.35 32.50 -6.80
N SER A 21 0.98 33.72 -6.38
CA SER A 21 -0.40 34.20 -6.36
C SER A 21 -1.08 34.21 -7.73
N SER A 22 -0.31 34.17 -8.82
CA SER A 22 -0.82 34.05 -10.19
C SER A 22 -1.43 32.67 -10.50
N ILE A 23 -1.08 31.64 -9.72
CA ILE A 23 -1.57 30.26 -9.87
C ILE A 23 -2.55 29.91 -8.74
N VAL A 24 -2.31 30.44 -7.54
CA VAL A 24 -3.04 30.07 -6.33
C VAL A 24 -4.44 30.68 -6.35
N THR A 25 -5.43 29.85 -6.63
CA THR A 25 -6.85 30.16 -6.41
C THR A 25 -7.35 29.42 -5.15
N PRO A 26 -8.44 29.89 -4.50
CA PRO A 26 -9.03 29.16 -3.37
C PRO A 26 -9.40 27.72 -3.72
N GLU A 27 -9.95 27.49 -4.91
CA GLU A 27 -10.26 26.15 -5.43
C GLU A 27 -8.99 25.30 -5.56
N TRP A 28 -7.91 25.87 -6.10
CA TRP A 28 -6.63 25.17 -6.22
C TRP A 28 -6.07 24.75 -4.86
N ILE A 29 -6.16 25.61 -3.83
CA ILE A 29 -5.73 25.28 -2.47
C ILE A 29 -6.54 24.09 -1.94
N VAL A 30 -7.87 24.14 -2.03
CA VAL A 30 -8.75 23.08 -1.54
C VAL A 30 -8.46 21.76 -2.26
N ASN A 31 -8.39 21.79 -3.59
CA ASN A 31 -8.12 20.59 -4.39
C ASN A 31 -6.75 19.99 -4.07
N THR A 32 -5.71 20.82 -3.97
CA THR A 32 -4.35 20.36 -3.66
C THR A 32 -4.27 19.79 -2.25
N TYR A 33 -4.78 20.52 -1.24
CA TYR A 33 -4.73 20.08 0.15
C TYR A 33 -5.61 18.84 0.39
N SER A 34 -6.71 18.67 -0.36
CA SER A 34 -7.56 17.47 -0.26
C SER A 34 -6.79 16.17 -0.55
N GLN A 35 -5.76 16.23 -1.40
CA GLN A 35 -4.92 15.07 -1.71
C GLN A 35 -4.11 14.59 -0.50
N ARG A 36 -3.85 15.44 0.50
CA ARG A 36 -3.15 15.07 1.74
C ARG A 36 -3.82 13.88 2.44
N ASN A 37 -5.15 13.78 2.37
CA ASN A 37 -5.90 12.72 3.03
C ASN A 37 -5.48 11.31 2.57
N TRP A 38 -4.88 11.17 1.38
CA TRP A 38 -4.33 9.89 0.92
C TRP A 38 -3.26 9.31 1.85
N VAL A 39 -2.51 10.15 2.57
CA VAL A 39 -1.54 9.69 3.57
C VAL A 39 -2.23 8.95 4.71
N GLU A 40 -3.39 9.44 5.16
CA GLU A 40 -4.20 8.79 6.21
C GLU A 40 -4.83 7.49 5.71
N VAL A 41 -5.32 7.47 4.47
CA VAL A 41 -5.83 6.25 3.82
C VAL A 41 -4.73 5.19 3.76
N PHE A 42 -3.54 5.57 3.28
CA PHE A 42 -2.37 4.71 3.24
C PHE A 42 -2.07 4.11 4.62
N TYR A 43 -1.93 4.93 5.66
CA TYR A 43 -1.59 4.42 6.98
C TYR A 43 -2.67 3.50 7.54
N ARG A 44 -3.96 3.80 7.32
CA ARG A 44 -5.06 2.94 7.74
C ARG A 44 -4.96 1.55 7.09
N GLU A 45 -4.75 1.52 5.79
CA GLU A 45 -4.68 0.27 5.03
C GLU A 45 -3.40 -0.51 5.28
N ALA A 46 -2.24 0.16 5.34
CA ALA A 46 -0.96 -0.47 5.63
C ALA A 46 -0.92 -1.06 7.04
N LYS A 47 -1.43 -0.32 8.04
CA LYS A 47 -1.54 -0.79 9.42
C LYS A 47 -2.55 -1.93 9.57
N GLY A 48 -3.68 -1.86 8.85
CA GLY A 48 -4.75 -2.86 8.96
C GLY A 48 -4.48 -4.15 8.17
N TRP A 49 -3.86 -4.05 7.00
CA TRP A 49 -3.81 -5.17 6.04
C TRP A 49 -2.42 -5.61 5.62
N LEU A 50 -1.37 -4.81 5.81
CA LEU A 50 -0.01 -5.15 5.38
C LEU A 50 0.96 -5.37 6.55
N GLY A 51 0.45 -5.46 7.77
CA GLY A 51 1.28 -5.76 8.94
C GLY A 51 2.25 -4.64 9.33
N LEU A 52 1.96 -3.38 8.99
CA LEU A 52 2.81 -2.26 9.41
C LEU A 52 2.93 -2.17 10.94
N ARG A 53 1.90 -2.60 11.67
CA ARG A 53 1.87 -2.65 13.15
C ARG A 53 2.34 -3.98 13.73
N GLU A 54 2.54 -5.00 12.90
CA GLU A 54 2.83 -6.38 13.32
C GLU A 54 4.34 -6.66 13.40
N TYR A 55 5.16 -5.64 13.16
CA TYR A 55 6.61 -5.74 13.27
C TYR A 55 7.04 -6.00 14.72
N GLN A 56 7.76 -7.10 14.96
CA GLN A 56 8.17 -7.52 16.32
C GLN A 56 9.67 -7.37 16.61
N VAL A 57 10.49 -7.13 15.59
CA VAL A 57 11.94 -7.05 15.76
C VAL A 57 12.31 -5.67 16.35
N ARG A 58 13.39 -5.57 17.14
CA ARG A 58 13.80 -4.28 17.76
C ARG A 58 14.96 -3.58 17.06
N ASP A 59 15.62 -4.28 16.14
CA ASP A 59 16.73 -3.74 15.36
C ASP A 59 16.25 -2.66 14.36
N GLN A 60 16.97 -1.54 14.31
CA GLN A 60 16.63 -0.38 13.46
C GLN A 60 16.70 -0.74 11.97
N ARG A 61 17.72 -1.51 11.56
CA ARG A 61 17.89 -1.88 10.15
C ARG A 61 16.76 -2.78 9.69
N SER A 62 16.38 -3.73 10.53
CA SER A 62 15.25 -4.63 10.29
C SER A 62 13.92 -3.87 10.23
N LEU A 63 13.75 -2.81 11.05
CA LEU A 63 12.55 -1.96 11.04
C LEU A 63 12.44 -1.20 9.73
N LEU A 64 13.53 -0.59 9.28
CA LEU A 64 13.60 0.11 8.01
C LEU A 64 13.30 -0.82 6.83
N ARG A 65 13.86 -2.03 6.83
CA ARG A 65 13.58 -3.03 5.80
C ARG A 65 12.10 -3.43 5.78
N HIS A 66 11.50 -3.67 6.95
CA HIS A 66 10.07 -3.97 7.05
C HIS A 66 9.23 -2.83 6.46
N PHE A 67 9.52 -1.59 6.84
CA PHE A 67 8.79 -0.42 6.31
C PHE A 67 8.92 -0.31 4.80
N ILE A 68 10.13 -0.45 4.25
CA ILE A 68 10.35 -0.44 2.79
C ILE A 68 9.50 -1.52 2.13
N LEU A 69 9.51 -2.76 2.65
CA LEU A 69 8.73 -3.85 2.08
C LEU A 69 7.21 -3.58 2.13
N VAL A 70 6.70 -3.07 3.24
CA VAL A 70 5.28 -2.70 3.36
C VAL A 70 4.90 -1.60 2.36
N PHE A 71 5.74 -0.58 2.21
CA PHE A 71 5.49 0.56 1.35
C PHE A 71 5.56 0.13 -0.13
N CYS A 72 6.56 -0.69 -0.48
CA CYS A 72 6.68 -1.31 -1.80
C CYS A 72 5.47 -2.20 -2.10
N ALA A 73 5.03 -3.05 -1.18
CA ALA A 73 3.86 -3.90 -1.37
C ALA A 73 2.59 -3.07 -1.58
N TYR A 74 2.39 -2.02 -0.78
CA TYR A 74 1.23 -1.14 -0.90
C TYR A 74 1.16 -0.44 -2.25
N THR A 75 2.26 0.22 -2.63
CA THR A 75 2.37 0.95 -3.91
C THR A 75 2.19 0.00 -5.11
N PHE A 76 2.77 -1.21 -5.03
CA PHE A 76 2.66 -2.20 -6.09
C PHE A 76 1.21 -2.71 -6.26
N ILE A 77 0.51 -3.01 -5.16
CA ILE A 77 -0.88 -3.45 -5.19
C ILE A 77 -1.79 -2.34 -5.74
N LEU A 78 -1.62 -1.09 -5.29
CA LEU A 78 -2.38 0.05 -5.79
C LEU A 78 -2.13 0.29 -7.29
N TRP A 79 -0.88 0.22 -7.72
CA TRP A 79 -0.54 0.39 -9.13
C TRP A 79 -1.25 -0.66 -9.99
N HIS A 80 -1.22 -1.92 -9.57
CA HIS A 80 -1.92 -3.00 -10.26
C HIS A 80 -3.44 -2.86 -10.24
N GLN A 81 -4.00 -2.32 -9.15
CA GLN A 81 -5.44 -2.02 -9.05
C GLN A 81 -5.84 -0.95 -10.07
N ARG A 82 -5.07 0.14 -10.18
CA ARG A 82 -5.35 1.28 -11.07
C ARG A 82 -5.11 0.97 -12.55
N THR A 83 -4.04 0.23 -12.85
CA THR A 83 -3.73 -0.18 -14.23
C THR A 83 -4.57 -1.36 -14.71
N GLY A 84 -5.30 -2.01 -13.80
CA GLY A 84 -6.07 -3.21 -14.12
C GLY A 84 -5.23 -4.46 -14.35
N GLY A 85 -3.94 -4.46 -14.01
CA GLY A 85 -3.04 -5.60 -14.24
C GLY A 85 -3.42 -6.89 -13.50
N LEU A 86 -4.27 -6.81 -12.47
CA LEU A 86 -4.86 -7.98 -11.79
C LEU A 86 -6.20 -8.41 -12.39
N ARG A 87 -6.89 -7.52 -13.11
CA ARG A 87 -8.18 -7.80 -13.74
C ARG A 87 -7.95 -8.72 -14.95
N ARG A 88 -8.95 -9.53 -15.31
CA ARG A 88 -8.94 -10.53 -16.41
C ARG A 88 -8.16 -11.82 -16.18
N ARG A 89 -7.00 -11.80 -15.51
CA ARG A 89 -6.23 -13.04 -15.22
C ARG A 89 -6.44 -13.58 -13.81
N TRP A 90 -6.57 -12.71 -12.82
CA TRP A 90 -6.58 -13.12 -11.40
C TRP A 90 -7.86 -12.75 -10.65
N ALA A 91 -8.76 -12.00 -11.30
CA ALA A 91 -10.07 -11.66 -10.77
C ALA A 91 -11.08 -11.44 -11.89
N ASN A 92 -12.26 -12.06 -11.76
CA ASN A 92 -13.44 -11.81 -12.59
C ASN A 92 -14.36 -10.74 -12.00
N LYS A 93 -14.22 -10.46 -10.69
CA LYS A 93 -14.94 -9.39 -9.99
C LYS A 93 -14.22 -8.05 -10.10
N SER A 94 -14.95 -6.96 -9.86
CA SER A 94 -14.33 -5.65 -9.70
C SER A 94 -13.39 -5.62 -8.48
N LEU A 95 -12.32 -4.84 -8.60
CA LEU A 95 -11.31 -4.67 -7.55
C LEU A 95 -11.39 -3.21 -7.09
N ASP A 96 -12.43 -2.89 -6.33
CA ASP A 96 -12.76 -1.51 -5.98
C ASP A 96 -12.11 -1.09 -4.65
N THR A 97 -11.90 -2.05 -3.76
CA THR A 97 -11.20 -1.83 -2.48
C THR A 97 -9.75 -2.30 -2.52
N PHE A 98 -8.90 -1.71 -1.67
CA PHE A 98 -7.52 -2.18 -1.48
C PHE A 98 -7.49 -3.66 -1.06
N THR A 99 -8.44 -4.09 -0.21
CA THR A 99 -8.55 -5.48 0.24
C THR A 99 -8.83 -6.46 -0.89
N ASP A 100 -9.67 -6.09 -1.87
CA ASP A 100 -9.92 -6.90 -3.05
C ASP A 100 -8.66 -7.03 -3.91
N ALA A 101 -7.97 -5.91 -4.14
CA ALA A 101 -6.72 -5.88 -4.88
C ALA A 101 -5.63 -6.72 -4.19
N LYS A 102 -5.49 -6.61 -2.87
CA LYS A 102 -4.58 -7.43 -2.06
C LYS A 102 -4.93 -8.92 -2.18
N ALA A 103 -6.20 -9.28 -2.12
CA ALA A 103 -6.64 -10.67 -2.25
C ALA A 103 -6.29 -11.23 -3.63
N ALA A 104 -6.60 -10.50 -4.70
CA ALA A 104 -6.25 -10.88 -6.07
C ALA A 104 -4.72 -10.99 -6.26
N PHE A 105 -3.96 -10.05 -5.69
CA PHE A 105 -2.50 -10.08 -5.71
C PHE A 105 -1.94 -11.32 -5.00
N ARG A 106 -2.45 -11.63 -3.80
CA ARG A 106 -2.04 -12.83 -3.05
C ARG A 106 -2.33 -14.09 -3.85
N THR A 107 -3.50 -14.20 -4.46
CA THR A 107 -3.84 -15.32 -5.34
C THR A 107 -2.85 -15.44 -6.50
N ALA A 108 -2.54 -14.34 -7.19
CA ALA A 108 -1.58 -14.32 -8.28
C ALA A 108 -0.18 -14.78 -7.86
N MET A 109 0.29 -14.34 -6.69
CA MET A 109 1.58 -14.75 -6.15
C MET A 109 1.59 -16.22 -5.75
N SER A 110 0.52 -16.72 -5.13
CA SER A 110 0.42 -18.14 -4.76
C SER A 110 0.48 -19.06 -5.98
N PHE A 111 -0.25 -18.75 -7.05
CA PHE A 111 -0.20 -19.55 -8.28
C PHE A 111 1.17 -19.50 -8.94
N ARG A 112 1.76 -18.30 -9.08
CA ARG A 112 3.12 -18.18 -9.63
C ARG A 112 4.16 -18.91 -8.79
N PHE A 113 4.03 -18.87 -7.46
CA PHE A 113 4.92 -19.60 -6.57
C PHE A 113 4.74 -21.11 -6.71
N PHE A 114 3.50 -21.58 -6.81
CA PHE A 114 3.22 -23.00 -7.05
C PHE A 114 3.79 -23.48 -8.38
N ASP A 115 3.57 -22.74 -9.46
CA ASP A 115 4.12 -23.05 -10.79
C ASP A 115 5.66 -23.04 -10.78
N TRP A 116 6.27 -22.07 -10.10
CA TRP A 116 7.72 -22.05 -9.93
C TRP A 116 8.21 -23.27 -9.14
N LEU A 117 7.52 -23.64 -8.06
CA LEU A 117 7.91 -24.77 -7.21
C LEU A 117 7.81 -26.10 -7.95
N THR A 118 6.83 -26.27 -8.84
CA THR A 118 6.71 -27.49 -9.65
C THR A 118 7.84 -27.60 -10.68
N LEU A 119 8.31 -26.48 -11.23
CA LEU A 119 9.42 -26.44 -12.18
C LEU A 119 10.82 -26.50 -11.54
N HIS A 120 10.95 -26.09 -10.28
CA HIS A 120 12.23 -25.95 -9.57
C HIS A 120 12.28 -26.75 -8.27
N ARG A 121 11.68 -27.94 -8.28
CA ARG A 121 11.61 -28.81 -7.10
C ARG A 121 12.99 -29.22 -6.60
N ASP A 122 13.92 -29.44 -7.51
CA ASP A 122 15.33 -29.76 -7.24
C ASP A 122 16.04 -28.62 -6.48
N VAL A 123 15.89 -27.38 -6.94
CA VAL A 123 16.45 -26.19 -6.27
C VAL A 123 15.85 -26.02 -4.87
N PHE A 124 14.53 -26.20 -4.75
CA PHE A 124 13.85 -26.14 -3.46
C PHE A 124 14.33 -27.24 -2.50
N ALA A 125 14.49 -28.47 -2.99
CA ALA A 125 15.00 -29.60 -2.21
C ALA A 125 16.45 -29.35 -1.77
N ALA A 126 17.32 -28.86 -2.66
CA ALA A 126 18.70 -28.51 -2.35
C ALA A 126 18.79 -27.42 -1.26
N TYR A 127 17.95 -26.38 -1.34
CA TYR A 127 17.85 -25.36 -0.30
C TYR A 127 17.42 -25.95 1.04
N LYS A 128 16.39 -26.82 1.07
CA LYS A 128 15.95 -27.48 2.30
C LYS A 128 17.02 -28.39 2.90
N ALA A 129 17.74 -29.15 2.06
CA ALA A 129 18.87 -29.97 2.48
C ALA A 129 20.00 -29.12 3.10
N SER A 130 20.28 -27.93 2.54
CA SER A 130 21.28 -27.00 3.10
C SER A 130 20.94 -26.49 4.51
N LEU A 131 19.65 -26.53 4.88
CA LEU A 131 19.17 -26.19 6.22
C LEU A 131 19.10 -27.42 7.15
N GLY A 132 19.58 -28.58 6.71
CA GLY A 132 19.55 -29.84 7.48
C GLY A 132 18.23 -30.60 7.43
N PHE A 133 17.29 -30.20 6.57
CA PHE A 133 16.03 -30.92 6.40
C PHE A 133 16.15 -31.97 5.28
N ILE A 134 15.69 -33.18 5.58
CA ILE A 134 15.60 -34.29 4.61
C ILE A 134 14.17 -34.34 4.07
N TRP A 135 14.02 -34.47 2.76
CA TRP A 135 12.73 -34.65 2.10
C TRP A 135 12.59 -36.12 1.67
N ALA A 136 11.45 -36.75 1.97
CA ALA A 136 11.10 -38.11 1.55
C ALA A 136 10.38 -38.13 0.20
#